data_AF-A0AAJ0GWF5-F1
#
_entry.id   AF-A0AAJ0GWF5-F1
#
_cell.length_a   1.000
_cell.length_b   1.000
_cell.length_c   1.000
_cell.angle_alpha   90.00
_cell.angle_beta   90.00
_cell.angle_gamma   90.00
#
_symmetry.space_group_name_H-M   'P 1'
#
loop_
_entity.id
_entity.type
_entity.pdbx_description
1 polymer ?
#
loop_
_entity_poly.entity_id
_entity_poly.type
_entity_poly.pdbx_seq_one_letter_code
_entity_poly.pdbx_strand_id
1 'polypeptide(L)'
;MPSTTGKQPYVSTDLTPGLAKRLYGPIIILDILNEKLIDIQSAQSDSEQVTRSDSTEVFPCFVNKLAQICDIKHGGDNVTAVAVLQPGRIEYRLTSNNRTGVAFEEVKNFLTHDILGALGTTSDEALRDNTQMAELRSSILLKVLTFNRWRIDSYVKSLVDNVGFCIDSCDREGSPKTNSVSRDLRAIRHAAEMARQERSDPASFGRQSYSLLQVIAACYHGFEDFLRLKSRSDRERTTPTSWSNVRHAIGRLHSYSIATLVFVEARIRWPELFVDFEVTHVPSAPRGGNPLKMKENRCRVYYILRSLNAENEVLDTYKAFNLQLSDQMDERLKTQIKAPSNKFYTVVHAEVNLADNIHREQSMNMDAEGPVRFFNESIFGRYIGSSKPTCLLCDLFFDVHPMRFRRRHSHRNLYVKWRVPQGTAKNVVEDLANKLKRIVFQTITERAGRVQSRFDSRHTPTDPWCTSAGHHHYIAAQAAGADLGLVSEQRGYTDLGDTDEELFEGGKSEEGVEKPEGFMDRLDHVQAHSCGWRDRRGSCHASDDEDLDEDSEDGGAKL
;
A
#
# COMPACT_ATOMS: atom_id res chain seq x y z
N MET A 1 56.85 -18.51 4.76
CA MET A 1 55.85 -19.57 5.00
C MET A 1 54.67 -18.96 5.75
N PRO A 2 53.53 -18.67 5.09
CA PRO A 2 52.36 -18.17 5.77
C PRO A 2 51.46 -19.34 6.19
N SER A 3 51.19 -19.39 7.49
CA SER A 3 50.30 -20.34 8.16
C SER A 3 48.84 -20.05 7.81
N THR A 4 48.21 -21.06 7.25
CA THR A 4 46.76 -21.22 7.08
C THR A 4 46.07 -21.29 8.44
N THR A 5 45.28 -20.27 8.78
CA THR A 5 44.21 -20.39 9.78
C THR A 5 42.88 -20.27 9.05
N GLY A 6 42.09 -21.33 9.20
CA GLY A 6 40.90 -21.61 8.41
C GLY A 6 39.79 -20.59 8.66
N LYS A 7 39.44 -19.86 7.60
CA LYS A 7 38.10 -19.28 7.45
C LYS A 7 37.16 -20.45 7.16
N GLN A 8 36.24 -20.78 8.08
CA GLN A 8 35.08 -21.58 7.68
C GLN A 8 34.18 -20.69 6.82
N PRO A 9 33.97 -21.00 5.53
CA PRO A 9 32.99 -20.28 4.74
C PRO A 9 31.60 -20.63 5.28
N TYR A 10 30.68 -19.67 5.20
CA TYR A 10 29.26 -19.87 5.48
C TYR A 10 28.72 -21.00 4.59
N VAL A 11 28.71 -22.23 5.11
CA VAL A 11 28.22 -23.39 4.35
C VAL A 11 26.71 -23.27 4.27
N SER A 12 26.24 -22.87 3.09
CA SER A 12 24.84 -22.95 2.70
C SER A 12 24.33 -24.36 2.95
N THR A 13 23.45 -24.52 3.93
CA THR A 13 22.72 -25.77 4.12
C THR A 13 21.26 -25.51 3.78
N ASP A 14 20.81 -26.14 2.69
CA ASP A 14 19.39 -26.22 2.39
C ASP A 14 18.65 -26.83 3.58
N LEU A 15 17.42 -26.39 3.81
CA LEU A 15 16.59 -26.91 4.89
C LEU A 15 16.48 -28.43 4.77
N THR A 16 16.82 -29.15 5.85
CA THR A 16 16.62 -30.60 5.89
C THR A 16 15.15 -30.92 5.58
N PRO A 17 14.83 -32.04 4.91
CA PRO A 17 13.46 -32.38 4.56
C PRO A 17 12.51 -32.42 5.78
N GLY A 18 13.02 -32.83 6.95
CA GLY A 18 12.27 -32.83 8.20
C GLY A 18 11.92 -31.42 8.68
N LEU A 19 12.87 -30.48 8.62
CA LEU A 19 12.65 -29.10 9.03
C LEU A 19 11.75 -28.35 8.02
N ALA A 20 11.94 -28.56 6.73
CA ALA A 20 11.06 -28.03 5.70
C ALA A 20 9.61 -28.51 5.90
N LYS A 21 9.42 -29.79 6.23
CA LYS A 21 8.10 -30.33 6.57
C LYS A 21 7.48 -29.70 7.81
N ARG A 22 8.29 -29.45 8.85
CA ARG A 22 7.83 -28.80 10.09
C ARG A 22 7.54 -27.32 9.93
N LEU A 23 8.15 -26.63 8.97
CA LEU A 23 7.90 -25.22 8.70
C LEU A 23 6.74 -25.02 7.70
N TYR A 24 6.85 -25.62 6.52
CA TYR A 24 5.92 -25.37 5.40
C TYR A 24 4.66 -26.24 5.46
N GLY A 25 4.72 -27.39 6.13
CA GLY A 25 3.54 -28.22 6.36
C GLY A 25 2.44 -27.47 7.12
N PRO A 26 2.73 -26.84 8.29
CA PRO A 26 1.79 -25.97 8.99
C PRO A 26 1.20 -24.84 8.14
N ILE A 27 1.99 -24.21 7.28
CA ILE A 27 1.53 -23.10 6.43
C ILE A 27 0.42 -23.58 5.49
N ILE A 28 0.62 -24.73 4.82
CA ILE A 28 -0.40 -25.30 3.95
C ILE A 28 -1.63 -25.75 4.74
N ILE A 29 -1.45 -26.36 5.92
CA ILE A 29 -2.57 -26.75 6.78
C ILE A 29 -3.41 -25.54 7.16
N LEU A 30 -2.78 -24.43 7.58
CA LEU A 30 -3.50 -23.20 7.93
C LEU A 30 -4.26 -22.60 6.75
N ASP A 31 -3.71 -22.67 5.54
CA ASP A 31 -4.42 -22.19 4.35
C ASP A 31 -5.67 -23.01 4.04
N ILE A 32 -5.55 -24.34 4.12
CA ILE A 32 -6.69 -25.26 3.94
C ILE A 32 -7.74 -25.02 5.04
N LEU A 33 -7.31 -24.82 6.29
CA LEU A 33 -8.20 -24.57 7.42
C LEU A 33 -8.89 -23.20 7.29
N ASN A 34 -8.17 -22.13 6.95
CA ASN A 34 -8.73 -20.78 6.83
C ASN A 34 -9.85 -20.75 5.79
N GLU A 35 -9.67 -21.38 4.64
CA GLU A 35 -10.72 -21.42 3.61
C GLU A 35 -11.99 -22.14 4.09
N LYS A 36 -11.84 -23.23 4.85
CA LYS A 36 -12.97 -24.04 5.33
C LYS A 36 -13.64 -23.48 6.58
N LEU A 37 -12.93 -22.69 7.38
CA LEU A 37 -13.47 -22.04 8.58
C LEU A 37 -14.18 -20.70 8.25
N ILE A 38 -13.86 -20.07 7.11
CA ILE A 38 -14.57 -18.89 6.59
C ILE A 38 -16.06 -19.20 6.32
N ASP A 39 -16.38 -20.43 5.92
CA ASP A 39 -17.78 -20.87 5.65
C ASP A 39 -18.66 -20.98 6.90
N ILE A 40 -18.09 -20.91 8.12
CA ILE A 40 -18.78 -21.33 9.35
C ILE A 40 -19.09 -20.16 10.31
N GLN A 41 -18.39 -19.02 10.22
CA GLN A 41 -18.59 -17.89 11.16
C GLN A 41 -18.29 -16.52 10.54
N SER A 42 -19.09 -15.50 10.86
CA SER A 42 -18.84 -14.10 10.47
C SER A 42 -17.82 -13.44 11.40
N ALA A 43 -16.93 -12.62 10.82
CA ALA A 43 -15.73 -12.10 11.46
C ALA A 43 -16.02 -10.96 12.47
N GLN A 44 -15.35 -11.00 13.62
CA GLN A 44 -15.23 -9.86 14.55
C GLN A 44 -14.05 -8.95 14.16
N SER A 45 -14.25 -7.64 14.34
CA SER A 45 -13.31 -6.58 13.96
C SER A 45 -12.22 -6.35 15.00
N ASP A 46 -10.96 -6.34 14.57
CA ASP A 46 -9.90 -5.68 15.35
C ASP A 46 -9.93 -4.17 15.06
N SER A 47 -10.09 -3.42 16.14
CA SER A 47 -9.91 -1.98 16.22
C SER A 47 -8.43 -1.72 16.54
N GLU A 48 -7.70 -1.03 15.67
CA GLU A 48 -6.44 -0.40 16.08
C GLU A 48 -6.73 1.01 16.59
N GLN A 49 -6.50 1.20 17.89
CA GLN A 49 -6.27 2.50 18.48
C GLN A 49 -4.86 2.96 18.07
N VAL A 50 -4.74 4.17 17.55
CA VAL A 50 -3.46 4.90 17.60
C VAL A 50 -3.69 6.16 18.41
N THR A 51 -3.05 6.23 19.57
CA THR A 51 -3.01 7.42 20.41
C THR A 51 -1.57 7.89 20.54
N ARG A 52 -1.38 9.17 20.18
CA ARG A 52 -0.37 10.14 20.63
C ARG A 52 0.74 10.53 19.65
N SER A 53 0.84 11.86 19.55
CA SER A 53 1.85 12.70 18.91
C SER A 53 3.24 12.57 19.58
N ASP A 54 3.83 11.38 19.59
CA ASP A 54 5.21 11.18 20.05
C ASP A 54 6.19 11.02 18.87
N SER A 55 7.41 11.55 19.02
CA SER A 55 8.50 11.43 18.05
C SER A 55 8.86 9.98 17.70
N THR A 56 8.51 9.03 18.57
CA THR A 56 8.68 7.58 18.38
C THR A 56 7.76 6.98 17.30
N GLU A 57 6.70 7.67 16.88
CA GLU A 57 5.78 7.19 15.83
C GLU A 57 6.06 7.80 14.45
N VAL A 58 6.60 9.03 14.42
CA VAL A 58 6.84 9.76 13.16
C VAL A 58 7.92 9.10 12.31
N PHE A 59 9.03 8.65 12.91
CA PHE A 59 10.10 7.99 12.16
C PHE A 59 9.64 6.66 11.51
N PRO A 60 9.02 5.71 12.25
CA PRO A 60 8.42 4.53 11.63
C PRO A 60 7.44 4.86 10.49
N CYS A 61 6.61 5.90 10.67
CA CYS A 61 5.69 6.36 9.64
C CYS A 61 6.45 6.86 8.40
N PHE A 62 7.48 7.69 8.59
CA PHE A 62 8.35 8.19 7.53
C PHE A 62 8.94 7.05 6.69
N VAL A 63 9.56 6.06 7.33
CA VAL A 63 10.16 4.91 6.62
C VAL A 63 9.09 4.08 5.90
N ASN A 64 7.91 3.87 6.50
CA ASN A 64 6.79 3.20 5.84
C ASN A 64 6.26 3.99 4.64
N LYS A 65 6.23 5.33 4.70
CA LYS A 65 5.77 6.20 3.61
C LYS A 65 6.77 6.26 2.46
N LEU A 66 8.07 6.23 2.75
CA LEU A 66 9.10 6.02 1.73
C LEU A 66 8.88 4.69 1.00
N ALA A 67 8.69 3.60 1.74
CA ALA A 67 8.38 2.31 1.16
C ALA A 67 7.08 2.33 0.33
N GLN A 68 6.04 3.03 0.79
CA GLN A 68 4.77 3.19 0.08
C GLN A 68 4.95 3.85 -1.30
N ILE A 69 5.67 4.96 -1.39
CA ILE A 69 5.81 5.70 -2.66
C ILE A 69 6.75 5.00 -3.66
N CYS A 70 7.49 3.98 -3.22
CA CYS A 70 8.32 3.14 -4.07
C CYS A 70 7.57 1.92 -4.64
N ASP A 71 6.42 1.57 -4.07
CA ASP A 71 5.58 0.44 -4.47
C ASP A 71 4.66 0.86 -5.63
N ILE A 72 5.23 0.90 -6.84
CA ILE A 72 4.61 1.53 -8.03
C ILE A 72 3.54 0.69 -8.76
N LYS A 73 3.41 -0.61 -8.46
CA LYS A 73 2.42 -1.49 -9.09
C LYS A 73 1.35 -1.88 -8.10
N HIS A 74 0.12 -2.09 -8.56
CA HIS A 74 -0.88 -2.78 -7.74
C HIS A 74 -0.48 -4.26 -7.55
N GLY A 75 -1.03 -4.92 -6.53
CA GLY A 75 -0.69 -6.33 -6.23
C GLY A 75 0.54 -6.50 -5.32
N GLY A 76 1.09 -7.72 -5.26
CA GLY A 76 2.11 -8.13 -4.30
C GLY A 76 3.57 -8.03 -4.78
N ASP A 77 3.79 -7.87 -6.08
CA ASP A 77 5.12 -8.05 -6.70
C ASP A 77 6.08 -6.89 -6.46
N ASN A 78 5.56 -5.67 -6.26
CA ASN A 78 6.38 -4.49 -5.99
C ASN A 78 6.33 -4.02 -4.52
N VAL A 79 5.81 -4.86 -3.62
CA VAL A 79 5.91 -4.58 -2.17
C VAL A 79 7.36 -4.28 -1.86
N THR A 80 7.58 -3.11 -1.25
CA THR A 80 8.90 -2.55 -1.03
C THR A 80 9.14 -2.42 0.47
N ALA A 81 10.37 -2.71 0.89
CA ALA A 81 10.85 -2.49 2.24
C ALA A 81 12.02 -1.51 2.22
N VAL A 82 12.13 -0.70 3.27
CA VAL A 82 13.16 0.34 3.43
C VAL A 82 13.73 0.29 4.84
N ALA A 83 15.04 0.47 4.96
CA ALA A 83 15.75 0.70 6.21
C ALA A 83 16.57 1.99 6.09
N VAL A 84 16.73 2.70 7.19
CA VAL A 84 17.61 3.88 7.27
C VAL A 84 18.80 3.51 8.15
N LEU A 85 19.97 3.42 7.54
CA LEU A 85 21.22 3.03 8.16
C LEU A 85 22.13 4.26 8.29
N GLN A 86 23.11 4.17 9.18
CA GLN A 86 24.13 5.19 9.37
C GLN A 86 25.49 4.54 9.74
N PRO A 87 26.12 3.79 8.82
CA PRO A 87 27.48 3.29 9.01
C PRO A 87 28.55 4.40 8.94
N GLY A 88 28.15 5.62 8.56
CA GLY A 88 28.97 6.84 8.60
C GLY A 88 28.15 8.04 8.12
N ARG A 89 27.64 7.95 6.89
CA ARG A 89 26.58 8.83 6.35
C ARG A 89 25.22 8.13 6.36
N ILE A 90 24.14 8.88 6.13
CA ILE A 90 22.79 8.32 6.03
C ILE A 90 22.69 7.45 4.78
N GLU A 91 22.20 6.23 4.93
CA GLU A 91 21.94 5.31 3.83
C GLU A 91 20.49 4.84 3.87
N TYR A 92 19.74 5.10 2.81
CA TYR A 92 18.43 4.53 2.55
C TYR A 92 18.59 3.25 1.75
N ARG A 93 18.46 2.11 2.42
CA ARG A 93 18.58 0.80 1.78
C ARG A 93 17.21 0.21 1.52
N LEU A 94 16.93 -0.12 0.26
CA LEU A 94 15.62 -0.62 -0.17
C LEU A 94 15.68 -1.98 -0.89
N THR A 95 14.57 -2.71 -0.87
CA THR A 95 14.38 -3.92 -1.67
C THR A 95 12.90 -4.10 -2.01
N SER A 96 12.59 -4.94 -3.00
CA SER A 96 11.23 -5.26 -3.41
C SER A 96 11.08 -6.77 -3.65
N ASN A 97 9.84 -7.28 -3.70
CA ASN A 97 9.58 -8.71 -3.93
C ASN A 97 10.04 -9.20 -5.32
N ASN A 98 9.77 -8.44 -6.38
CA ASN A 98 10.03 -8.85 -7.76
C ASN A 98 10.34 -7.64 -8.67
N ARG A 99 11.45 -6.97 -8.41
CA ARG A 99 11.92 -5.80 -9.16
C ARG A 99 13.26 -6.08 -9.86
N THR A 100 13.37 -5.63 -11.10
CA THR A 100 14.59 -5.70 -11.92
C THR A 100 15.60 -4.61 -11.52
N GLY A 101 16.88 -4.78 -11.87
CA GLY A 101 17.92 -3.78 -11.59
C GLY A 101 17.60 -2.40 -12.20
N VAL A 102 17.11 -2.36 -13.44
CA VAL A 102 16.71 -1.11 -14.11
C VAL A 102 15.59 -0.41 -13.34
N ALA A 103 14.56 -1.15 -12.93
CA ALA A 103 13.46 -0.60 -12.15
C ALA A 103 13.86 -0.20 -10.71
N PHE A 104 14.96 -0.74 -10.17
CA PHE A 104 15.55 -0.25 -8.92
C PHE A 104 16.26 1.09 -9.11
N GLU A 105 17.00 1.27 -10.21
CA GLU A 105 17.66 2.54 -10.51
C GLU A 105 16.65 3.67 -10.74
N GLU A 106 15.51 3.38 -11.37
CA GLU A 106 14.40 4.34 -11.49
C GLU A 106 13.87 4.79 -10.12
N VAL A 107 13.63 3.85 -9.20
CA VAL A 107 13.19 4.16 -7.83
C VAL A 107 14.26 4.92 -7.04
N LYS A 108 15.53 4.52 -7.21
CA LYS A 108 16.66 5.19 -6.57
C LYS A 108 16.75 6.65 -7.02
N ASN A 109 16.67 6.90 -8.32
CA ASN A 109 16.71 8.26 -8.88
C ASN A 109 15.53 9.10 -8.39
N PHE A 110 14.32 8.53 -8.41
CA PHE A 110 13.13 9.17 -7.88
C PHE A 110 13.28 9.53 -6.39
N LEU A 111 13.66 8.59 -5.52
CA LEU A 111 13.86 8.89 -4.10
C LEU A 111 14.96 9.94 -3.87
N THR A 112 16.09 9.80 -4.57
CA THR A 112 17.26 10.66 -4.38
C THR A 112 16.96 12.09 -4.82
N HIS A 113 16.42 12.29 -6.02
CA HIS A 113 16.30 13.62 -6.60
C HIS A 113 14.93 14.26 -6.34
N ASP A 114 13.85 13.49 -6.45
CA ASP A 114 12.50 14.03 -6.44
C ASP A 114 11.90 14.19 -5.05
N ILE A 115 12.36 13.38 -4.10
CA ILE A 115 11.82 13.35 -2.73
C ILE A 115 12.85 13.87 -1.73
N LEU A 116 13.91 13.09 -1.49
CA LEU A 116 14.89 13.41 -0.44
C LEU A 116 15.71 14.66 -0.81
N GLY A 117 16.18 14.74 -2.06
CA GLY A 117 16.93 15.88 -2.56
C GLY A 117 16.11 17.17 -2.57
N ALA A 118 14.86 17.12 -3.06
CA ALA A 118 13.97 18.28 -3.04
C ALA A 118 13.70 18.82 -1.63
N LEU A 119 13.53 17.95 -0.64
CA LEU A 119 13.38 18.33 0.77
C LEU A 119 14.69 18.83 1.38
N GLY A 120 15.83 18.25 0.99
CA GLY A 120 17.16 18.62 1.46
C GLY A 120 17.61 19.99 0.98
N THR A 121 17.25 20.39 -0.25
CA THR A 121 17.60 21.70 -0.83
C THR A 121 16.66 22.82 -0.42
N THR A 122 15.53 22.51 0.22
CA THR A 122 14.61 23.53 0.75
C THR A 122 15.23 24.21 1.96
N SER A 123 15.24 25.55 1.98
CA SER A 123 15.76 26.33 3.10
C SER A 123 14.85 26.27 4.33
N ASP A 124 15.42 26.46 5.51
CA ASP A 124 14.65 26.45 6.77
C ASP A 124 13.71 27.66 6.89
N GLU A 125 13.94 28.74 6.13
CA GLU A 125 13.03 29.87 5.99
C GLU A 125 11.80 29.46 5.16
N ALA A 126 12.00 28.76 4.04
CA ALA A 126 10.90 28.26 3.20
C ALA A 126 10.05 27.22 3.94
N LEU A 127 10.65 26.45 4.86
CA LEU A 127 9.92 25.54 5.76
C LEU A 127 9.16 26.26 6.89
N ARG A 128 9.39 27.55 7.13
CA ARG A 128 8.63 28.35 8.11
C ARG A 128 7.55 29.20 7.45
N ASP A 129 7.65 29.42 6.14
CA ASP A 129 6.67 30.13 5.34
C ASP A 129 5.55 29.18 4.89
N ASN A 130 4.30 29.50 5.25
CA ASN A 130 3.15 28.64 4.94
C ASN A 130 2.91 28.49 3.43
N THR A 131 3.18 29.53 2.64
CA THR A 131 2.96 29.53 1.19
C THR A 131 4.00 28.67 0.49
N GLN A 132 5.29 28.87 0.78
CA GLN A 132 6.36 28.06 0.23
C GLN A 132 6.26 26.59 0.67
N MET A 133 5.85 26.34 1.92
CA MET A 133 5.57 24.99 2.40
C MET A 133 4.40 24.34 1.64
N ALA A 134 3.36 25.11 1.30
CA ALA A 134 2.24 24.63 0.48
C ALA A 134 2.70 24.23 -0.93
N GLU A 135 3.52 25.06 -1.56
CA GLU A 135 4.07 24.83 -2.89
C GLU A 135 4.98 23.60 -2.92
N LEU A 136 5.86 23.46 -1.92
CA LEU A 136 6.72 22.29 -1.76
C LEU A 136 5.90 21.00 -1.63
N ARG A 137 4.90 21.00 -0.75
CA ARG A 137 4.01 19.85 -0.55
C ARG A 137 3.27 19.47 -1.83
N SER A 138 2.77 20.46 -2.56
CA SER A 138 2.07 20.27 -3.83
C SER A 138 3.00 19.69 -4.90
N SER A 139 4.21 20.24 -5.02
CA SER A 139 5.25 19.77 -5.94
C SER A 139 5.66 18.31 -5.65
N ILE A 140 5.94 17.98 -4.39
CA ILE A 140 6.28 16.61 -3.98
C ILE A 140 5.11 15.67 -4.25
N LEU A 141 3.87 16.07 -3.91
CA LEU A 141 2.70 15.23 -4.15
C LEU A 141 2.54 14.95 -5.64
N LEU A 142 2.65 15.95 -6.50
CA LEU A 142 2.54 15.79 -7.94
C LEU A 142 3.60 14.82 -8.49
N LYS A 143 4.86 14.91 -8.03
CA LYS A 143 5.93 13.96 -8.39
C LYS A 143 5.59 12.54 -7.95
N VAL A 144 5.13 12.37 -6.71
CA VAL A 144 4.71 11.07 -6.18
C VAL A 144 3.57 10.47 -7.00
N LEU A 145 2.55 11.27 -7.33
CA LEU A 145 1.39 10.81 -8.10
C LEU A 145 1.75 10.41 -9.53
N THR A 146 2.62 11.20 -10.16
CA THR A 146 3.13 10.92 -11.51
C THR A 146 3.95 9.62 -11.53
N PHE A 147 4.84 9.44 -10.55
CA PHE A 147 5.68 8.24 -10.45
C PHE A 147 4.86 6.98 -10.14
N ASN A 148 3.83 7.10 -9.30
CA ASN A 148 2.96 5.98 -8.88
C ASN A 148 1.73 5.76 -9.78
N ARG A 149 1.73 6.30 -11.01
CA ARG A 149 0.54 6.37 -11.88
C ARG A 149 -0.23 5.06 -11.98
N TRP A 150 0.46 3.94 -12.18
CA TRP A 150 -0.17 2.64 -12.41
C TRP A 150 -0.93 2.14 -11.17
N ARG A 151 -0.35 2.37 -9.99
CA ARG A 151 -0.99 2.01 -8.74
C ARG A 151 -2.14 2.95 -8.40
N ILE A 152 -1.99 4.24 -8.69
CA ILE A 152 -3.04 5.24 -8.46
C ILE A 152 -4.23 4.98 -9.38
N ASP A 153 -3.98 4.72 -10.67
CA ASP A 153 -5.04 4.38 -11.64
C ASP A 153 -5.86 3.16 -11.19
N SER A 154 -5.22 2.16 -10.59
CA SER A 154 -5.95 1.03 -9.98
C SER A 154 -6.92 1.47 -8.88
N TYR A 155 -6.52 2.40 -8.01
CA TYR A 155 -7.41 2.94 -6.97
C TYR A 155 -8.49 3.85 -7.54
N VAL A 156 -8.15 4.70 -8.51
CA VAL A 156 -9.12 5.57 -9.19
C VAL A 156 -10.15 4.74 -9.96
N LYS A 157 -9.72 3.69 -10.66
CA LYS A 157 -10.61 2.72 -11.31
C LYS A 157 -11.56 2.08 -10.30
N SER A 158 -11.03 1.52 -9.21
CA SER A 158 -11.84 0.92 -8.16
C SER A 158 -12.88 1.90 -7.60
N LEU A 159 -12.50 3.17 -7.41
CA LEU A 159 -13.41 4.23 -6.98
C LEU A 159 -14.53 4.47 -7.99
N VAL A 160 -14.21 4.68 -9.26
CA VAL A 160 -15.19 4.92 -10.34
C VAL A 160 -16.16 3.75 -10.48
N ASP A 161 -15.64 2.52 -10.45
CA ASP A 161 -16.43 1.30 -10.64
C ASP A 161 -17.43 1.06 -9.48
N ASN A 162 -17.20 1.65 -8.29
CA ASN A 162 -17.98 1.39 -7.08
C ASN A 162 -18.81 2.58 -6.56
N VAL A 163 -18.43 3.82 -6.89
CA VAL A 163 -19.05 5.01 -6.30
C VAL A 163 -20.49 5.22 -6.76
N GLY A 164 -20.85 4.75 -7.97
CA GLY A 164 -22.22 4.83 -8.50
C GLY A 164 -23.25 4.19 -7.57
N PHE A 165 -22.97 2.97 -7.10
CA PHE A 165 -23.84 2.28 -6.13
C PHE A 165 -24.07 3.11 -4.85
N CYS A 166 -23.02 3.75 -4.35
CA CYS A 166 -23.09 4.53 -3.11
C CYS A 166 -23.95 5.80 -3.29
N ILE A 167 -23.83 6.45 -4.44
CA ILE A 167 -24.68 7.59 -4.84
C ILE A 167 -26.15 7.14 -4.91
N ASP A 168 -26.45 6.07 -5.65
CA ASP A 168 -27.81 5.55 -5.82
C ASP A 168 -28.41 5.08 -4.48
N SER A 169 -27.58 4.54 -3.59
CA SER A 169 -28.00 4.19 -2.22
C SER A 169 -28.38 5.42 -1.40
N CYS A 170 -27.65 6.52 -1.53
CA CYS A 170 -27.96 7.76 -0.82
C CYS A 170 -29.21 8.45 -1.38
N ASP A 171 -29.35 8.48 -2.71
CA ASP A 171 -30.49 9.11 -3.37
C ASP A 171 -31.81 8.42 -3.02
N ARG A 172 -31.81 7.08 -2.94
CA ARG A 172 -32.98 6.31 -2.50
C ARG A 172 -33.38 6.57 -1.05
N GLU A 173 -32.41 6.84 -0.18
CA GLU A 173 -32.67 7.13 1.24
C GLU A 173 -33.21 8.56 1.42
N GLY A 174 -32.75 9.52 0.62
CA GLY A 174 -33.36 10.85 0.46
C GLY A 174 -33.30 11.80 1.67
N SER A 175 -32.65 11.42 2.77
CA SER A 175 -32.47 12.27 3.95
C SER A 175 -31.56 13.48 3.66
N PRO A 176 -31.64 14.58 4.44
CA PRO A 176 -30.73 15.72 4.28
C PRO A 176 -29.24 15.33 4.34
N LYS A 177 -28.90 14.38 5.23
CA LYS A 177 -27.52 13.88 5.35
C LYS A 177 -27.12 13.10 4.10
N THR A 178 -27.93 12.15 3.64
CA THR A 178 -27.61 11.34 2.45
C THR A 178 -27.57 12.16 1.17
N ASN A 179 -28.38 13.22 1.05
CA ASN A 179 -28.32 14.15 -0.08
C ASN A 179 -26.99 14.91 -0.11
N SER A 180 -26.50 15.38 1.06
CA SER A 180 -25.16 15.99 1.15
C SER A 180 -24.06 15.00 0.76
N VAL A 181 -24.09 13.77 1.31
CA VAL A 181 -23.11 12.73 0.96
C VAL A 181 -23.16 12.40 -0.54
N SER A 182 -24.36 12.30 -1.11
CA SER A 182 -24.56 12.01 -2.53
C SER A 182 -23.95 13.10 -3.43
N ARG A 183 -24.10 14.38 -3.07
CA ARG A 183 -23.46 15.50 -3.76
C ARG A 183 -21.93 15.39 -3.71
N ASP A 184 -21.38 15.13 -2.51
CA ASP A 184 -19.94 15.02 -2.31
C ASP A 184 -19.34 13.82 -3.08
N LEU A 185 -20.03 12.67 -3.09
CA LEU A 185 -19.65 11.50 -3.87
C LEU A 185 -19.70 11.75 -5.39
N ARG A 186 -20.66 12.55 -5.88
CA ARG A 186 -20.70 12.96 -7.29
C ARG A 186 -19.51 13.83 -7.68
N ALA A 187 -19.11 14.78 -6.83
CA ALA A 187 -17.93 15.60 -7.07
C ALA A 187 -16.65 14.73 -7.14
N ILE A 188 -16.50 13.80 -6.20
CA ILE A 188 -15.39 12.83 -6.19
C ILE A 188 -15.40 11.95 -7.45
N ARG A 189 -16.58 11.44 -7.84
CA ARG A 189 -16.75 10.62 -9.04
C ARG A 189 -16.30 11.37 -10.29
N HIS A 190 -16.76 12.62 -10.46
CA HIS A 190 -16.40 13.44 -11.62
C HIS A 190 -14.89 13.66 -11.70
N ALA A 191 -14.25 14.07 -10.60
CA ALA A 191 -12.79 14.26 -10.57
C ALA A 191 -12.03 12.96 -10.86
N ALA A 192 -12.54 11.81 -10.39
CA ALA A 192 -11.95 10.51 -10.65
C ALA A 192 -12.08 10.10 -12.13
N GLU A 193 -13.22 10.36 -12.76
CA GLU A 193 -13.42 10.13 -14.19
C GLU A 193 -12.48 11.00 -15.04
N MET A 194 -12.29 12.29 -14.69
CA MET A 194 -11.33 13.18 -15.35
C MET A 194 -9.89 12.65 -15.26
N ALA A 195 -9.48 12.15 -14.08
CA ALA A 195 -8.17 11.53 -13.93
C ALA A 195 -7.99 10.30 -14.84
N ARG A 196 -9.02 9.44 -14.97
CA ARG A 196 -8.94 8.25 -15.83
C ARG A 196 -8.88 8.58 -17.32
N GLN A 197 -9.48 9.68 -17.75
CA GLN A 197 -9.40 10.12 -19.15
C GLN A 197 -7.96 10.45 -19.55
N GLU A 198 -7.19 11.02 -18.63
CA GLU A 198 -5.79 11.43 -18.84
C GLU A 198 -4.76 10.32 -18.57
N ARG A 199 -5.18 9.07 -18.34
CA ARG A 199 -4.29 7.95 -17.93
C ARG A 199 -3.11 7.68 -18.86
N SER A 200 -3.21 8.10 -20.12
CA SER A 200 -2.19 7.87 -21.15
C SER A 200 -0.99 8.81 -21.01
N ASP A 201 -1.20 10.04 -20.49
CA ASP A 201 -0.13 11.00 -20.26
C ASP A 201 0.21 11.08 -18.77
N PRO A 202 1.44 10.72 -18.35
CA PRO A 202 1.80 10.69 -16.93
C PRO A 202 1.63 12.03 -16.21
N ALA A 203 1.96 13.14 -16.89
CA ALA A 203 1.92 14.46 -16.28
C ALA A 203 0.48 14.96 -16.10
N SER A 204 -0.37 14.82 -17.11
CA SER A 204 -1.81 15.12 -17.03
C SER A 204 -2.50 14.21 -16.03
N PHE A 205 -2.22 12.90 -16.03
CA PHE A 205 -2.75 11.98 -15.03
C PHE A 205 -2.37 12.39 -13.61
N GLY A 206 -1.11 12.77 -13.39
CA GLY A 206 -0.62 13.27 -12.11
C GLY A 206 -1.37 14.52 -11.65
N ARG A 207 -1.56 15.50 -12.54
CA ARG A 207 -2.33 16.74 -12.25
C ARG A 207 -3.79 16.44 -11.93
N GLN A 208 -4.46 15.61 -12.71
CA GLN A 208 -5.87 15.29 -12.44
C GLN A 208 -6.05 14.44 -11.18
N SER A 209 -5.10 13.53 -10.90
CA SER A 209 -5.06 12.79 -9.64
C SER A 209 -4.85 13.73 -8.45
N TYR A 210 -4.04 14.78 -8.61
CA TYR A 210 -3.86 15.82 -7.60
C TYR A 210 -5.17 16.57 -7.35
N SER A 211 -5.86 17.02 -8.40
CA SER A 211 -7.19 17.64 -8.29
C SER A 211 -8.21 16.74 -7.60
N LEU A 212 -8.22 15.44 -7.93
CA LEU A 212 -9.05 14.45 -7.24
C LEU A 212 -8.76 14.41 -5.73
N LEU A 213 -7.49 14.42 -5.32
CA LEU A 213 -7.13 14.44 -3.90
C LEU A 213 -7.58 15.72 -3.20
N GLN A 214 -7.55 16.86 -3.88
CA GLN A 214 -8.08 18.12 -3.34
C GLN A 214 -9.60 18.04 -3.12
N VAL A 215 -10.34 17.49 -4.10
CA VAL A 215 -11.79 17.26 -3.96
C VAL A 215 -12.10 16.30 -2.82
N ILE A 216 -11.36 15.19 -2.73
CA ILE A 216 -11.49 14.24 -1.61
C ILE A 216 -11.26 14.98 -0.29
N ALA A 217 -10.18 15.75 -0.14
CA ALA A 217 -9.86 16.45 1.09
C ALA A 217 -10.93 17.47 1.49
N ALA A 218 -11.48 18.22 0.52
CA ALA A 218 -12.54 19.19 0.76
C ALA A 218 -13.86 18.54 1.21
N CYS A 219 -14.17 17.36 0.67
CA CYS A 219 -15.45 16.68 0.93
C CYS A 219 -15.40 15.71 2.12
N TYR A 220 -14.26 15.08 2.42
CA TYR A 220 -14.19 13.87 3.26
C TYR A 220 -14.80 14.06 4.65
N HIS A 221 -14.54 15.21 5.31
CA HIS A 221 -15.10 15.50 6.64
C HIS A 221 -16.62 15.56 6.66
N GLY A 222 -17.26 15.93 5.55
CA GLY A 222 -18.70 15.96 5.42
C GLY A 222 -19.34 14.57 5.53
N PHE A 223 -18.62 13.49 5.21
CA PHE A 223 -19.19 12.15 5.11
C PHE A 223 -18.32 11.00 5.65
N GLU A 224 -17.19 11.27 6.30
CA GLU A 224 -16.28 10.26 6.84
C GLU A 224 -16.98 9.28 7.80
N ASP A 225 -17.66 9.80 8.83
CA ASP A 225 -18.35 8.97 9.81
C ASP A 225 -19.45 8.12 9.17
N PHE A 226 -20.14 8.70 8.19
CA PHE A 226 -21.17 8.03 7.42
C PHE A 226 -20.58 6.88 6.60
N LEU A 227 -19.48 7.14 5.89
CA LEU A 227 -18.76 6.15 5.11
C LEU A 227 -18.24 5.02 6.02
N ARG A 228 -17.68 5.37 7.18
CA ARG A 228 -17.22 4.41 8.19
C ARG A 228 -18.36 3.53 8.69
N LEU A 229 -19.52 4.10 8.98
CA LEU A 229 -20.69 3.37 9.45
C LEU A 229 -21.21 2.41 8.37
N LYS A 230 -21.46 2.89 7.14
CA LYS A 230 -21.92 2.05 6.03
C LYS A 230 -20.92 0.93 5.70
N SER A 231 -19.61 1.23 5.69
CA SER A 231 -18.56 0.21 5.48
C SER A 231 -18.43 -0.79 6.64
N ARG A 232 -18.88 -0.48 7.85
CA ARG A 232 -18.96 -1.46 8.95
C ARG A 232 -20.15 -2.37 8.75
N SER A 233 -21.31 -1.81 8.43
CA SER A 233 -22.52 -2.58 8.10
C SER A 233 -22.28 -3.54 6.93
N ASP A 234 -21.47 -3.16 5.93
CA ASP A 234 -21.07 -4.06 4.83
C ASP A 234 -20.38 -5.35 5.29
N ARG A 235 -19.65 -5.32 6.41
CA ARG A 235 -18.90 -6.47 6.92
C ARG A 235 -19.79 -7.49 7.60
N GLU A 236 -20.93 -7.03 8.12
CA GLU A 236 -21.92 -7.87 8.78
C GLU A 236 -22.86 -8.54 7.75
N ARG A 237 -22.77 -8.16 6.47
CA ARG A 237 -23.58 -8.71 5.39
C ARG A 237 -22.93 -9.93 4.76
N THR A 238 -23.76 -10.88 4.34
CA THR A 238 -23.37 -12.03 3.53
C THR A 238 -22.92 -11.62 2.12
N THR A 239 -23.47 -10.54 1.58
CA THR A 239 -23.05 -9.91 0.33
C THR A 239 -22.53 -8.49 0.61
N PRO A 240 -21.21 -8.26 0.53
CA PRO A 240 -20.62 -6.94 0.72
C PRO A 240 -21.17 -5.98 -0.33
N THR A 241 -21.42 -4.73 0.05
CA THR A 241 -21.76 -3.68 -0.90
C THR A 241 -20.51 -2.89 -1.33
N SER A 242 -20.69 -1.90 -2.20
CA SER A 242 -19.61 -1.06 -2.71
C SER A 242 -19.07 -0.04 -1.69
N TRP A 243 -19.70 0.15 -0.52
CA TRP A 243 -19.24 1.14 0.47
C TRP A 243 -17.83 0.83 0.98
N SER A 244 -17.54 -0.45 1.25
CA SER A 244 -16.21 -0.91 1.65
C SER A 244 -15.12 -0.62 0.59
N ASN A 245 -15.44 -0.82 -0.69
CA ASN A 245 -14.54 -0.54 -1.82
C ASN A 245 -14.27 0.96 -1.98
N VAL A 246 -15.31 1.80 -1.90
CA VAL A 246 -15.18 3.27 -1.98
C VAL A 246 -14.32 3.80 -0.83
N ARG A 247 -14.59 3.36 0.41
CA ARG A 247 -13.78 3.74 1.57
C ARG A 247 -12.32 3.31 1.42
N HIS A 248 -12.11 2.11 0.90
CA HIS A 248 -10.76 1.61 0.63
C HIS A 248 -10.01 2.49 -0.37
N ALA A 249 -10.61 2.72 -1.55
CA ALA A 249 -10.01 3.50 -2.61
C ALA A 249 -9.68 4.93 -2.15
N ILE A 250 -10.63 5.60 -1.50
CA ILE A 250 -10.43 6.96 -0.94
C ILE A 250 -9.28 6.96 0.09
N GLY A 251 -9.26 6.01 1.02
CA GLY A 251 -8.19 5.92 2.03
C GLY A 251 -6.81 5.64 1.42
N ARG A 252 -6.74 4.82 0.37
CA ARG A 252 -5.49 4.54 -0.36
C ARG A 252 -4.98 5.76 -1.13
N LEU A 253 -5.87 6.49 -1.80
CA LEU A 253 -5.56 7.72 -2.51
C LEU A 253 -5.09 8.81 -1.52
N HIS A 254 -5.86 9.08 -0.48
CA HIS A 254 -5.54 10.08 0.53
C HIS A 254 -4.23 9.79 1.29
N SER A 255 -3.85 8.52 1.42
CA SER A 255 -2.59 8.11 2.03
C SER A 255 -1.35 8.70 1.36
N TYR A 256 -1.43 9.14 0.09
CA TYR A 256 -0.36 9.85 -0.60
C TYR A 256 -0.23 11.32 -0.14
N SER A 257 -1.35 12.01 0.11
CA SER A 257 -1.35 13.33 0.75
C SER A 257 -0.73 13.28 2.16
N ILE A 258 -1.04 12.24 2.93
CA ILE A 258 -0.42 12.03 4.24
C ILE A 258 1.09 11.77 4.13
N ALA A 259 1.54 11.11 3.06
CA ALA A 259 2.96 10.84 2.86
C ALA A 259 3.78 12.14 2.79
N THR A 260 3.30 13.15 2.06
CA THR A 260 4.01 14.41 1.90
C THR A 260 4.08 15.22 3.19
N LEU A 261 3.02 15.20 4.00
CA LEU A 261 3.05 15.77 5.35
C LEU A 261 4.12 15.11 6.22
N VAL A 262 4.16 13.78 6.22
CA VAL A 262 5.14 13.02 7.00
C VAL A 262 6.58 13.30 6.54
N PHE A 263 6.80 13.49 5.23
CA PHE A 263 8.13 13.81 4.71
C PHE A 263 8.60 15.21 5.15
N VAL A 264 7.72 16.21 5.09
CA VAL A 264 8.04 17.57 5.59
C VAL A 264 8.28 17.55 7.10
N GLU A 265 7.45 16.84 7.85
CA GLU A 265 7.63 16.71 9.31
C GLU A 265 8.95 16.01 9.66
N ALA A 266 9.32 14.95 8.93
CA ALA A 266 10.61 14.29 9.10
C ALA A 266 11.79 15.24 8.77
N ARG A 267 11.68 16.05 7.71
CA ARG A 267 12.68 17.06 7.34
C ARG A 267 12.85 18.15 8.39
N ILE A 268 11.77 18.54 9.07
CA ILE A 268 11.82 19.50 10.17
C ILE A 268 12.49 18.89 11.40
N ARG A 269 12.17 17.63 11.74
CA ARG A 269 12.68 16.96 12.95
C ARG A 269 14.11 16.46 12.83
N TRP A 270 14.47 15.95 11.65
CA TRP A 270 15.77 15.34 11.37
C TRP A 270 16.33 15.84 10.03
N PRO A 271 16.77 17.11 9.95
CA PRO A 271 17.38 17.66 8.74
C PRO A 271 18.51 16.80 8.17
N GLU A 272 19.27 16.14 9.04
CA GLU A 272 20.39 15.27 8.70
C GLU A 272 19.98 14.06 7.83
N LEU A 273 18.71 13.65 7.86
CA LEU A 273 18.19 12.59 6.99
C LEU A 273 18.16 13.00 5.50
N PHE A 274 18.27 14.30 5.20
CA PHE A 274 18.07 14.86 3.86
C PHE A 274 19.34 15.51 3.29
N VAL A 275 20.48 15.38 3.98
CA VAL A 275 21.77 15.96 3.58
C VAL A 275 22.82 14.85 3.55
N ASP A 276 23.68 14.85 2.52
CA ASP A 276 24.77 13.88 2.34
C ASP A 276 24.34 12.42 2.58
N PHE A 277 23.23 12.04 1.96
CA PHE A 277 22.69 10.69 2.05
C PHE A 277 23.02 9.88 0.79
N GLU A 278 22.91 8.56 0.92
CA GLU A 278 22.96 7.63 -0.18
C GLU A 278 21.67 6.80 -0.24
N VAL A 279 21.24 6.46 -1.46
CA VAL A 279 20.16 5.49 -1.68
C VAL A 279 20.76 4.26 -2.36
N THR A 280 20.64 3.10 -1.70
CA THR A 280 21.15 1.81 -2.19
C THR A 280 20.01 0.81 -2.30
N HIS A 281 20.22 -0.27 -3.05
CA HIS A 281 19.24 -1.34 -3.17
C HIS A 281 19.86 -2.72 -2.97
N VAL A 282 19.03 -3.62 -2.43
CA VAL A 282 19.31 -5.06 -2.36
C VAL A 282 18.48 -5.75 -3.44
N PRO A 283 19.09 -6.59 -4.30
CA PRO A 283 18.35 -7.36 -5.30
C PRO A 283 17.18 -8.14 -4.70
N SER A 284 16.09 -8.24 -5.47
CA SER A 284 14.95 -9.07 -5.11
C SER A 284 15.39 -10.52 -4.94
N ALA A 285 14.87 -11.21 -3.93
CA ALA A 285 15.16 -12.62 -3.75
C ALA A 285 14.57 -13.44 -4.91
N PRO A 286 15.33 -14.40 -5.49
CA PRO A 286 14.81 -15.20 -6.58
C PRO A 286 13.61 -16.05 -6.14
N ARG A 287 12.66 -16.26 -7.05
CA ARG A 287 11.55 -17.20 -6.84
C ARG A 287 12.13 -18.61 -6.61
N GLY A 288 11.60 -19.33 -5.63
CA GLY A 288 11.98 -20.70 -5.29
C GLY A 288 10.90 -21.69 -5.67
N GLY A 289 11.26 -22.97 -5.86
CA GLY A 289 10.27 -24.05 -5.98
C GLY A 289 9.54 -24.33 -4.67
N ASN A 290 8.65 -25.33 -4.66
CA ASN A 290 8.02 -25.79 -3.43
C ASN A 290 9.07 -26.40 -2.48
N PRO A 291 9.30 -25.83 -1.28
CA PRO A 291 10.27 -26.36 -0.32
C PRO A 291 9.78 -27.65 0.34
N LEU A 292 8.46 -27.93 0.32
CA LEU A 292 7.88 -29.13 0.88
C LEU A 292 7.85 -30.27 -0.14
N LYS A 293 8.76 -31.23 0.00
CA LYS A 293 8.80 -32.45 -0.83
C LYS A 293 8.29 -33.65 -0.04
N MET A 294 7.20 -34.26 -0.50
CA MET A 294 6.59 -35.44 0.12
C MET A 294 6.32 -36.55 -0.90
N LYS A 295 6.53 -37.82 -0.47
CA LYS A 295 6.09 -39.00 -1.24
C LYS A 295 4.58 -39.02 -1.30
N GLU A 296 4.02 -39.41 -2.43
CA GLU A 296 2.58 -39.35 -2.71
C GLU A 296 1.74 -40.11 -1.67
N ASN A 297 2.13 -41.34 -1.33
CA ASN A 297 1.48 -42.15 -0.29
C ASN A 297 1.54 -41.55 1.13
N ARG A 298 2.38 -40.54 1.36
CA ARG A 298 2.53 -39.84 2.65
C ARG A 298 2.00 -38.42 2.61
N CYS A 299 1.43 -37.98 1.49
CA CYS A 299 0.89 -36.65 1.30
C CYS A 299 -0.49 -36.52 1.96
N ARG A 300 -0.50 -36.59 3.29
CA ARG A 300 -1.69 -36.46 4.14
C ARG A 300 -1.40 -35.53 5.31
N VAL A 301 -2.37 -34.72 5.70
CA VAL A 301 -2.27 -33.76 6.81
C VAL A 301 -1.87 -34.47 8.10
N TYR A 302 -2.42 -35.67 8.34
CA TYR A 302 -2.05 -36.54 9.46
C TYR A 302 -0.53 -36.73 9.61
N TYR A 303 0.19 -36.98 8.51
CA TYR A 303 1.64 -37.18 8.56
C TYR A 303 2.40 -35.90 8.85
N ILE A 304 1.85 -34.74 8.49
CA ILE A 304 2.41 -33.43 8.83
C ILE A 304 2.19 -33.18 10.33
N LEU A 305 0.97 -33.35 10.84
CA LEU A 305 0.67 -33.19 12.27
C LEU A 305 1.55 -34.09 13.14
N ARG A 306 1.75 -35.36 12.77
CA ARG A 306 2.70 -36.24 13.46
C ARG A 306 4.13 -35.70 13.46
N SER A 307 4.61 -35.09 12.37
CA SER A 307 5.96 -34.48 12.34
C SER A 307 6.09 -33.23 13.19
N LEU A 308 4.96 -32.63 13.59
CA LEU A 308 4.90 -31.53 14.55
C LEU A 308 4.82 -32.03 16.00
N ASN A 309 4.87 -33.35 16.24
CA ASN A 309 4.60 -33.96 17.54
C ASN A 309 3.21 -33.55 18.06
N ALA A 310 2.18 -33.73 17.22
CA ALA A 310 0.79 -33.56 17.63
C ALA A 310 0.38 -34.68 18.60
N GLU A 311 -0.29 -34.29 19.67
CA GLU A 311 -0.87 -35.19 20.66
C GLU A 311 -2.12 -35.89 20.08
N ASN A 312 -2.52 -37.01 20.69
CA ASN A 312 -3.66 -37.80 20.20
C ASN A 312 -4.94 -36.95 20.15
N GLU A 313 -5.14 -36.05 21.11
CA GLU A 313 -6.29 -35.14 21.13
C GLU A 313 -6.38 -34.25 19.87
N VAL A 314 -5.26 -33.65 19.46
CA VAL A 314 -5.19 -32.83 18.24
C VAL A 314 -5.46 -33.69 17.00
N LEU A 315 -4.90 -34.90 16.96
CA LEU A 315 -5.07 -35.83 15.84
C LEU A 315 -6.51 -36.31 15.72
N ASP A 316 -7.16 -36.61 16.84
CA ASP A 316 -8.53 -37.11 16.86
C ASP A 316 -9.53 -35.99 16.56
N THR A 317 -9.29 -34.77 17.04
CA THR A 317 -10.05 -33.57 16.64
C THR A 317 -9.93 -33.31 15.14
N TYR A 318 -8.71 -33.38 14.59
CA TYR A 318 -8.49 -33.25 13.15
C TYR A 318 -9.23 -34.33 12.36
N LYS A 319 -9.19 -35.61 12.77
CA LYS A 319 -9.92 -36.69 12.08
C LYS A 319 -11.43 -36.43 12.06
N ALA A 320 -12.00 -36.04 13.20
CA ALA A 320 -13.41 -35.72 13.29
C ALA A 320 -13.80 -34.56 12.34
N PHE A 321 -12.95 -33.54 12.25
CA PHE A 321 -13.14 -32.42 11.33
C PHE A 321 -12.99 -32.81 9.85
N ASN A 322 -11.98 -33.61 9.51
CA ASN A 322 -11.73 -34.05 8.14
C ASN A 322 -12.84 -34.96 7.60
N LEU A 323 -13.42 -35.80 8.47
CA LEU A 323 -14.58 -36.63 8.14
C LEU A 323 -15.81 -35.79 7.77
N GLN A 324 -16.05 -34.67 8.46
CA GLN A 324 -17.13 -33.74 8.13
C GLN A 324 -16.93 -33.07 6.76
N LEU A 325 -15.69 -32.97 6.28
CA LEU A 325 -15.32 -32.37 5.00
C LEU A 325 -15.08 -33.40 3.89
N SER A 326 -15.49 -34.66 4.07
CA SER A 326 -15.35 -35.74 3.06
C SER A 326 -13.93 -35.90 2.51
N ASP A 327 -12.91 -35.86 3.37
CA ASP A 327 -11.48 -36.02 3.03
C ASP A 327 -10.91 -35.00 2.02
N GLN A 328 -11.59 -33.86 1.79
CA GLN A 328 -11.12 -32.84 0.85
C GLN A 328 -9.77 -32.21 1.23
N MET A 329 -9.36 -32.23 2.50
CA MET A 329 -8.12 -31.57 2.94
C MET A 329 -6.87 -32.29 2.43
N ASP A 330 -6.87 -33.62 2.41
CA ASP A 330 -5.72 -34.41 1.94
C ASP A 330 -5.52 -34.26 0.43
N GLU A 331 -6.60 -34.19 -0.35
CA GLU A 331 -6.52 -33.93 -1.79
C GLU A 331 -6.01 -32.51 -2.09
N ARG A 332 -6.46 -31.49 -1.35
CA ARG A 332 -5.94 -30.12 -1.50
C ARG A 332 -4.46 -30.01 -1.13
N LEU A 333 -4.05 -30.68 -0.06
CA LEU A 333 -2.64 -30.79 0.32
C LEU A 333 -1.82 -31.41 -0.81
N LYS A 334 -2.30 -32.49 -1.42
CA LYS A 334 -1.64 -33.12 -2.59
C LYS A 334 -1.54 -32.15 -3.75
N THR A 335 -2.62 -31.48 -4.12
CA THR A 335 -2.63 -30.51 -5.22
C THR A 335 -1.61 -29.40 -5.00
N GLN A 336 -1.52 -28.82 -3.80
CA GLN A 336 -0.53 -27.78 -3.51
C GLN A 336 0.92 -28.30 -3.51
N ILE A 337 1.17 -29.48 -2.91
CA ILE A 337 2.52 -30.07 -2.85
C ILE A 337 3.02 -30.52 -4.23
N LYS A 338 2.12 -31.03 -5.07
CA LYS A 338 2.42 -31.59 -6.39
C LYS A 338 2.24 -30.60 -7.52
N ALA A 339 1.81 -29.38 -7.23
CA ALA A 339 1.73 -28.33 -8.24
C ALA A 339 3.09 -28.16 -8.94
N PRO A 340 3.10 -28.07 -10.28
CA PRO A 340 4.33 -27.83 -11.02
C PRO A 340 4.92 -26.46 -10.67
N SER A 341 6.23 -26.29 -10.83
CA SER A 341 6.96 -25.08 -10.38
C SER A 341 6.49 -23.79 -11.05
N ASN A 342 5.91 -23.86 -12.24
CA ASN A 342 5.30 -22.71 -12.91
C ASN A 342 3.97 -22.29 -12.27
N LYS A 343 3.24 -23.22 -11.63
CA LYS A 343 1.98 -22.94 -10.92
C LYS A 343 2.18 -22.62 -9.44
N PHE A 344 3.17 -23.24 -8.80
CA PHE A 344 3.51 -22.98 -7.41
C PHE A 344 5.00 -22.67 -7.24
N TYR A 345 5.27 -21.40 -6.98
CA TYR A 345 6.56 -20.89 -6.59
C TYR A 345 6.46 -20.17 -5.25
N THR A 346 7.58 -20.09 -4.56
CA THR A 346 7.71 -19.41 -3.28
C THR A 346 8.60 -18.17 -3.37
N VAL A 347 8.33 -17.18 -2.52
CA VAL A 347 8.94 -15.85 -2.54
C VAL A 347 9.39 -15.46 -1.13
N VAL A 348 10.56 -14.84 -1.02
CA VAL A 348 10.94 -14.14 0.21
C VAL A 348 10.34 -12.75 0.12
N HIS A 349 9.53 -12.37 1.11
CA HIS A 349 8.97 -11.02 1.12
C HIS A 349 10.07 -9.97 1.39
N ALA A 350 9.89 -8.77 0.85
CA ALA A 350 10.86 -7.68 0.86
C ALA A 350 11.35 -7.33 2.26
N GLU A 351 10.46 -7.31 3.27
CA GLU A 351 10.83 -6.98 4.64
C GLU A 351 11.84 -7.99 5.21
N VAL A 352 11.58 -9.27 4.93
CA VAL A 352 12.41 -10.39 5.39
C VAL A 352 13.72 -10.45 4.58
N ASN A 353 13.69 -10.16 3.28
CA ASN A 353 14.87 -10.09 2.42
C ASN A 353 15.84 -9.00 2.90
N LEU A 354 15.32 -7.80 3.20
CA LEU A 354 16.13 -6.69 3.67
C LEU A 354 16.74 -6.97 5.05
N ALA A 355 15.94 -7.50 5.97
CA ALA A 355 16.37 -7.86 7.32
C ALA A 355 17.50 -8.90 7.30
N ASP A 356 17.35 -9.95 6.49
CA ASP A 356 18.35 -11.00 6.34
C ASP A 356 19.63 -10.50 5.67
N ASN A 357 19.52 -9.63 4.65
CA ASN A 357 20.67 -8.99 4.02
C ASN A 357 21.50 -8.17 5.04
N ILE A 358 20.84 -7.30 5.80
CA ILE A 358 21.48 -6.47 6.83
C ILE A 358 22.16 -7.35 7.90
N HIS A 359 21.51 -8.43 8.32
CA HIS A 359 22.08 -9.35 9.31
C HIS A 359 23.30 -10.10 8.80
N ARG A 360 23.30 -10.53 7.53
CA ARG A 360 24.48 -11.18 6.94
C ARG A 360 25.65 -10.23 6.86
N GLU A 361 25.42 -9.00 6.41
CA GLU A 361 26.47 -7.99 6.36
C GLU A 361 27.04 -7.70 7.75
N GLN A 362 26.17 -7.52 8.75
CA GLN A 362 26.59 -7.36 10.15
C GLN A 362 27.48 -8.52 10.63
N SER A 363 27.18 -9.74 10.21
CA SER A 363 27.94 -10.93 10.59
C SER A 363 29.29 -11.05 9.86
N MET A 364 29.36 -10.56 8.62
CA MET A 364 30.59 -10.60 7.80
C MET A 364 31.55 -9.47 8.16
N ASN A 365 31.04 -8.32 8.60
CA ASN A 365 31.81 -7.10 8.86
C ASN A 365 32.18 -6.90 10.34
N MET A 366 32.14 -7.95 11.17
CA MET A 366 32.53 -7.86 12.59
C MET A 366 33.97 -7.34 12.80
N ASP A 367 34.85 -7.57 11.83
CA ASP A 367 36.27 -7.19 11.87
C ASP A 367 36.61 -5.95 11.00
N ALA A 368 35.61 -5.34 10.33
CA ALA A 368 35.78 -4.18 9.46
C ALA A 368 35.46 -2.85 10.18
N GLU A 369 35.66 -1.72 9.50
CA GLU A 369 35.65 -0.32 10.00
C GLU A 369 34.32 0.21 10.59
N GLY A 370 33.44 -0.68 11.07
CA GLY A 370 32.27 -0.38 11.87
C GLY A 370 31.12 -1.38 11.64
N PRO A 371 30.32 -1.71 12.68
CA PRO A 371 29.10 -2.49 12.51
C PRO A 371 28.06 -1.71 11.69
N VAL A 372 27.16 -2.41 11.00
CA VAL A 372 25.97 -1.82 10.38
C VAL A 372 25.10 -1.24 11.48
N ARG A 373 24.92 0.09 11.48
CA ARG A 373 24.12 0.82 12.49
C ARG A 373 22.86 1.36 11.86
N PHE A 374 21.75 1.26 12.59
CA PHE A 374 20.51 1.96 12.21
C PHE A 374 20.58 3.42 12.66
N PHE A 375 19.95 4.31 11.89
CA PHE A 375 19.81 5.70 12.29
C PHE A 375 19.11 5.80 13.64
N ASN A 376 19.75 6.45 14.62
CA ASN A 376 19.25 6.62 15.98
C ASN A 376 18.67 5.33 16.59
N GLU A 377 19.40 4.21 16.45
CA GLU A 377 18.98 2.86 16.89
C GLU A 377 18.51 2.81 18.35
N SER A 378 19.10 3.59 19.26
CA SER A 378 18.68 3.63 20.68
C SER A 378 17.27 4.17 20.90
N ILE A 379 16.78 5.02 19.98
CA ILE A 379 15.46 5.65 20.06
C ILE A 379 14.45 4.90 19.19
N PHE A 380 14.81 4.62 17.95
CA PHE A 380 13.89 4.03 16.98
C PHE A 380 13.97 2.51 16.91
N GLY A 381 15.03 1.90 17.45
CA GLY A 381 15.35 0.50 17.23
C GLY A 381 15.77 0.22 15.79
N ARG A 382 15.98 -1.06 15.48
CA ARG A 382 16.31 -1.52 14.12
C ARG A 382 15.04 -1.64 13.30
N TYR A 383 14.52 -0.51 12.82
CA TYR A 383 13.22 -0.47 12.15
C TYR A 383 13.32 -0.78 10.66
N ILE A 384 12.53 -1.76 10.20
CA ILE A 384 12.29 -2.07 8.78
C ILE A 384 10.90 -1.55 8.42
N GLY A 385 10.84 -0.53 7.58
CA GLY A 385 9.57 -0.02 7.05
C GLY A 385 9.12 -0.77 5.81
N SER A 386 7.81 -0.81 5.57
CA SER A 386 7.20 -1.57 4.47
C SER A 386 5.98 -0.88 3.87
N SER A 387 5.81 -1.02 2.55
CA SER A 387 4.72 -0.38 1.80
C SER A 387 3.33 -0.88 2.22
N LYS A 388 3.27 -2.11 2.75
CA LYS A 388 2.07 -2.75 3.30
C LYS A 388 2.34 -3.23 4.73
N PRO A 389 1.30 -3.41 5.58
CA PRO A 389 1.48 -4.06 6.87
C PRO A 389 2.11 -5.45 6.68
N THR A 390 2.84 -5.94 7.68
CA THR A 390 3.53 -7.23 7.54
C THR A 390 2.54 -8.39 7.52
N CYS A 391 2.85 -9.47 6.78
CA CYS A 391 2.03 -10.67 6.83
C CYS A 391 2.32 -11.50 8.09
N LEU A 392 1.47 -12.51 8.38
CA LEU A 392 1.66 -13.39 9.54
C LEU A 392 3.06 -14.02 9.56
N LEU A 393 3.56 -14.47 8.41
CA LEU A 393 4.84 -15.19 8.35
C LEU A 393 6.04 -14.25 8.48
N CYS A 394 5.97 -13.04 7.93
CA CYS A 394 6.97 -12.00 8.19
C CYS A 394 6.98 -11.62 9.68
N ASP A 395 5.81 -11.43 10.28
CA ASP A 395 5.64 -11.07 11.69
C ASP A 395 6.29 -12.11 12.61
N LEU A 396 5.98 -13.39 12.39
CA LEU A 396 6.58 -14.50 13.13
C LEU A 396 8.09 -14.61 12.91
N PHE A 397 8.57 -14.39 11.69
CA PHE A 397 10.00 -14.40 11.38
C PHE A 397 10.73 -13.32 12.19
N PHE A 398 10.22 -12.09 12.21
CA PHE A 398 10.83 -11.00 12.94
C PHE A 398 10.84 -11.22 14.46
N ASP A 399 9.82 -11.88 15.01
CA ASP A 399 9.79 -12.22 16.44
C ASP A 399 10.91 -13.17 16.87
N VAL A 400 11.30 -14.08 16.00
CA VAL A 400 12.34 -15.09 16.29
C VAL A 400 13.72 -14.67 15.75
N HIS A 401 13.80 -13.55 15.03
CA HIS A 401 15.03 -13.09 14.42
C HIS A 401 16.00 -12.54 15.49
N PRO A 402 17.28 -12.97 15.50
CA PRO A 402 18.23 -12.62 16.56
C PRO A 402 18.51 -11.12 16.67
N MET A 403 18.44 -10.38 15.56
CA MET A 403 18.62 -8.92 15.57
C MET A 403 17.44 -8.13 16.14
N ARG A 404 16.29 -8.77 16.43
CA ARG A 404 15.08 -8.12 16.98
C ARG A 404 14.65 -6.86 16.22
N PHE A 405 14.54 -6.96 14.90
CA PHE A 405 14.07 -5.85 14.10
C PHE A 405 12.65 -5.42 14.50
N ARG A 406 12.44 -4.11 14.57
CA ARG A 406 11.10 -3.54 14.61
C ARG A 406 10.54 -3.47 13.20
N ARG A 407 9.22 -3.54 13.10
CA ARG A 407 8.50 -3.67 11.84
C ARG A 407 7.16 -2.96 11.94
N ARG A 408 6.54 -2.73 10.78
CA ARG A 408 5.14 -2.31 10.71
C ARG A 408 4.22 -3.39 11.27
N HIS A 409 3.17 -2.99 11.99
CA HIS A 409 2.14 -3.88 12.53
C HIS A 409 1.63 -4.87 11.47
N SER A 410 1.32 -6.08 11.91
CA SER A 410 0.93 -7.15 11.01
C SER A 410 -0.58 -7.14 10.77
N HIS A 411 -0.98 -7.26 9.51
CA HIS A 411 -2.37 -7.53 9.16
C HIS A 411 -2.73 -9.02 9.26
N ARG A 412 -1.74 -9.88 9.54
CA ARG A 412 -1.91 -11.29 9.90
C ARG A 412 -2.48 -12.20 8.82
N ASN A 413 -2.48 -11.80 7.53
CA ASN A 413 -2.78 -12.75 6.46
C ASN A 413 -1.66 -13.76 6.31
N LEU A 414 -2.08 -14.97 6.00
CA LEU A 414 -1.22 -16.04 5.58
C LEU A 414 -0.96 -15.95 4.08
N TYR A 415 0.31 -15.97 3.68
CA TYR A 415 0.73 -16.08 2.28
C TYR A 415 1.43 -17.42 2.09
N VAL A 416 0.74 -18.38 1.47
CA VAL A 416 1.25 -19.76 1.31
C VAL A 416 2.53 -19.82 0.48
N LYS A 417 2.66 -18.90 -0.49
CA LYS A 417 3.85 -18.77 -1.33
C LYS A 417 5.04 -18.15 -0.59
N TRP A 418 4.96 -17.83 0.71
CA TRP A 418 6.09 -17.26 1.45
C TRP A 418 7.20 -18.31 1.68
N ARG A 419 8.47 -17.89 1.62
CA ARG A 419 9.63 -18.69 2.05
C ARG A 419 10.58 -17.93 2.96
N VAL A 420 11.27 -18.68 3.80
CA VAL A 420 12.39 -18.16 4.60
C VAL A 420 13.61 -17.87 3.69
N PRO A 421 14.44 -16.86 4.00
CA PRO A 421 15.68 -16.62 3.28
C PRO A 421 16.59 -17.84 3.24
N GLN A 422 17.38 -17.96 2.18
CA GLN A 422 18.28 -19.09 2.03
C GLN A 422 19.42 -19.01 3.04
N GLY A 423 19.72 -20.07 3.78
CA GLY A 423 20.79 -20.05 4.76
C GLY A 423 20.42 -19.35 6.07
N THR A 424 19.14 -19.04 6.32
CA THR A 424 18.70 -18.67 7.67
C THR A 424 19.09 -19.74 8.70
N ALA A 425 19.59 -19.30 9.86
CA ALA A 425 20.09 -20.20 10.90
C ALA A 425 19.03 -21.21 11.37
N LYS A 426 19.46 -22.45 11.59
CA LYS A 426 18.58 -23.59 11.90
C LYS A 426 17.68 -23.33 13.11
N ASN A 427 18.20 -22.73 14.17
CA ASN A 427 17.46 -22.39 15.38
C ASN A 427 16.33 -21.39 15.11
N VAL A 428 16.56 -20.37 14.28
CA VAL A 428 15.53 -19.39 13.88
C VAL A 428 14.38 -20.11 13.15
N VAL A 429 14.72 -21.03 12.25
CA VAL A 429 13.73 -21.82 11.50
C VAL A 429 12.96 -22.77 12.43
N GLU A 430 13.63 -23.38 13.40
CA GLU A 430 13.01 -24.24 14.41
C GLU A 430 12.03 -23.46 15.31
N ASP A 431 12.40 -22.26 15.75
CA ASP A 431 11.55 -21.39 16.55
C ASP A 431 10.33 -20.91 15.76
N LEU A 432 10.52 -20.54 14.49
CA LEU A 432 9.42 -20.21 13.57
C LEU A 432 8.46 -21.40 13.39
N ALA A 433 9.00 -22.60 13.16
CA ALA A 433 8.20 -23.82 13.05
C ALA A 433 7.45 -24.14 14.35
N ASN A 434 8.05 -23.87 15.52
CA ASN A 434 7.41 -24.05 16.82
C ASN A 434 6.27 -23.05 17.04
N LYS A 435 6.42 -21.79 16.63
CA LYS A 435 5.32 -20.81 16.66
C LYS A 435 4.16 -21.24 15.75
N LEU A 436 4.45 -21.64 14.51
CA LEU A 436 3.44 -22.13 13.58
C LEU A 436 2.73 -23.40 14.07
N LYS A 437 3.46 -24.33 14.68
CA LYS A 437 2.90 -25.51 15.35
C LYS A 437 1.82 -25.10 16.36
N ARG A 438 2.11 -24.13 17.24
CA ARG A 438 1.15 -23.67 18.26
C ARG A 438 -0.10 -23.09 17.61
N ILE A 439 0.06 -22.27 16.57
CA ILE A 439 -1.06 -21.68 15.83
C ILE A 439 -1.93 -22.77 15.21
N VAL A 440 -1.34 -23.75 14.50
CA VAL A 440 -2.10 -24.86 13.91
C VAL A 440 -2.87 -25.65 14.97
N PHE A 441 -2.22 -25.98 16.09
CA PHE A 441 -2.86 -26.78 17.13
C PHE A 441 -4.02 -26.03 17.76
N GLN A 442 -3.84 -24.73 18.03
CA GLN A 442 -4.89 -23.85 18.50
C GLN A 442 -6.07 -23.80 17.51
N THR A 443 -5.78 -23.62 16.21
CA THR A 443 -6.80 -23.59 15.16
C THR A 443 -7.61 -24.88 15.08
N ILE A 444 -6.96 -26.04 15.20
CA ILE A 444 -7.63 -27.34 15.14
C ILE A 444 -8.46 -27.61 16.40
N THR A 445 -7.88 -27.39 17.59
CA THR A 445 -8.48 -27.80 18.87
C THR A 445 -9.62 -26.90 19.29
N GLU A 446 -9.39 -25.59 19.30
CA GLU A 446 -10.38 -24.65 19.80
C GLU A 446 -11.52 -24.46 18.79
N ARG A 447 -11.31 -24.90 17.53
CA ARG A 447 -12.00 -24.36 16.34
C ARG A 447 -11.98 -22.82 16.29
N ALA A 448 -11.18 -22.21 17.17
CA ALA A 448 -10.98 -20.80 17.41
C ALA A 448 -9.59 -20.44 16.87
N GLY A 449 -9.33 -20.85 15.64
CA GLY A 449 -8.17 -20.40 14.92
C GLY A 449 -8.55 -19.26 14.00
N ARG A 450 -8.92 -18.12 14.60
CA ARG A 450 -9.28 -16.88 13.92
C ARG A 450 -10.21 -17.07 12.74
N VAL A 451 -11.48 -16.96 13.06
CA VAL A 451 -12.48 -16.36 12.18
C VAL A 451 -12.19 -14.87 12.05
N GLN A 452 -11.00 -14.53 11.58
CA GLN A 452 -10.81 -13.32 10.82
C GLN A 452 -10.84 -13.79 9.39
N SER A 453 -11.81 -13.28 8.61
CA SER A 453 -11.67 -13.26 7.16
C SER A 453 -10.23 -12.83 6.85
N ARG A 454 -9.62 -13.37 5.77
CA ARG A 454 -8.34 -12.83 5.27
C ARG A 454 -8.46 -11.32 5.38
N PHE A 455 -7.60 -10.68 6.17
CA PHE A 455 -7.58 -9.25 6.33
C PHE A 455 -7.58 -8.67 4.95
N ASP A 456 -8.72 -8.12 4.62
CA ASP A 456 -8.87 -7.35 3.43
C ASP A 456 -8.32 -5.98 3.75
N SER A 457 -7.49 -5.43 2.88
CA SER A 457 -7.10 -4.05 3.09
C SER A 457 -8.28 -3.07 2.97
N ARG A 458 -9.44 -3.52 2.48
CA ARG A 458 -10.75 -2.85 2.61
C ARG A 458 -11.23 -2.75 4.07
N HIS A 459 -10.76 -3.61 4.96
CA HIS A 459 -11.13 -3.64 6.39
C HIS A 459 -10.34 -2.66 7.26
N THR A 460 -9.17 -2.22 6.81
CA THR A 460 -8.52 -1.02 7.32
C THR A 460 -7.96 -0.26 6.11
N PRO A 461 -8.70 0.75 5.59
CA PRO A 461 -7.98 1.85 4.95
C PRO A 461 -6.91 2.28 5.97
N THR A 462 -5.69 2.59 5.52
CA THR A 462 -4.67 3.21 6.38
C THR A 462 -5.40 4.20 7.27
N ASP A 463 -5.56 3.98 8.58
CA ASP A 463 -6.43 4.85 9.39
C ASP A 463 -5.76 6.23 9.37
N PRO A 464 -6.26 7.18 8.56
CA PRO A 464 -5.45 8.31 8.16
C PRO A 464 -5.37 9.38 9.26
N TRP A 465 -6.16 9.24 10.34
CA TRP A 465 -6.59 10.37 11.17
C TRP A 465 -6.44 10.17 12.68
N CYS A 466 -5.79 9.10 13.13
CA CYS A 466 -5.25 9.09 14.50
C CYS A 466 -4.11 10.11 14.70
N THR A 467 -3.60 10.71 13.62
CA THR A 467 -2.72 11.88 13.64
C THR A 467 -3.52 13.20 13.73
N SER A 468 -4.00 13.52 14.93
CA SER A 468 -4.35 14.86 15.44
C SER A 468 -5.30 15.77 14.64
N ALA A 469 -6.38 16.22 15.29
CA ALA A 469 -7.33 17.25 14.86
C ALA A 469 -6.72 18.59 14.37
N GLY A 470 -5.44 18.88 14.66
CA GLY A 470 -4.76 20.12 14.26
C GLY A 470 -4.32 20.18 12.79
N HIS A 471 -4.09 19.04 12.12
CA HIS A 471 -3.64 19.02 10.72
C HIS A 471 -4.79 19.31 9.71
N HIS A 472 -6.02 19.18 10.17
CA HIS A 472 -7.24 19.20 9.34
C HIS A 472 -7.65 20.58 8.86
N HIS A 473 -7.40 21.63 9.65
CA HIS A 473 -7.69 23.01 9.23
C HIS A 473 -6.79 23.47 8.07
N TYR A 474 -5.61 22.89 7.92
CA TYR A 474 -4.59 23.38 6.99
C TYR A 474 -4.85 22.92 5.53
N ILE A 475 -5.24 21.65 5.31
CA ILE A 475 -5.53 21.16 3.95
C ILE A 475 -6.84 21.74 3.41
N ALA A 476 -7.87 21.88 4.27
CA ALA A 476 -9.12 22.54 3.88
C ALA A 476 -8.91 24.03 3.53
N ALA A 477 -8.04 24.74 4.27
CA ALA A 477 -7.66 26.12 3.95
C ALA A 477 -6.90 26.24 2.61
N GLN A 478 -6.08 25.24 2.25
CA GLN A 478 -5.40 25.21 0.95
C GLN A 478 -6.35 24.93 -0.23
N ALA A 479 -7.39 24.11 -0.05
CA ALA A 479 -8.41 23.90 -1.05
C ALA A 479 -9.28 25.15 -1.28
N ALA A 480 -9.47 25.97 -0.25
CA ALA A 480 -10.18 27.26 -0.35
C ALA A 480 -9.32 28.39 -0.95
N GLY A 481 -7.99 28.29 -0.89
CA GLY A 481 -7.05 29.29 -1.45
C GLY A 481 -6.62 29.05 -2.90
N ALA A 482 -6.93 27.88 -3.47
CA ALA A 482 -6.77 27.62 -4.89
C ALA A 482 -8.02 28.15 -5.62
N ASP A 483 -7.89 29.33 -6.22
CA ASP A 483 -8.89 29.96 -7.07
C ASP A 483 -9.23 29.04 -8.26
N LEU A 484 -10.20 28.14 -8.06
CA LEU A 484 -10.85 27.44 -9.14
C LEU A 484 -11.74 28.47 -9.82
N GLY A 485 -11.22 29.06 -10.90
CA GLY A 485 -11.99 29.83 -11.88
C GLY A 485 -13.12 28.99 -12.47
N LEU A 486 -14.18 28.81 -11.68
CA LEU A 486 -15.50 28.40 -12.10
C LEU A 486 -16.31 29.68 -12.23
N VAL A 487 -16.70 29.96 -13.46
CA VAL A 487 -17.57 31.07 -13.84
C VAL A 487 -18.81 31.06 -12.94
N SER A 488 -18.82 31.98 -11.97
CA SER A 488 -19.96 32.27 -11.12
C SER A 488 -20.74 33.41 -11.80
N GLU A 489 -21.87 33.08 -12.41
CA GLU A 489 -22.89 34.07 -12.77
C GLU A 489 -23.26 34.89 -11.52
N GLN A 490 -22.99 36.19 -11.59
CA GLN A 490 -23.37 37.17 -10.58
C GLN A 490 -24.89 37.16 -10.40
N ARG A 491 -25.36 36.78 -9.21
CA ARG A 491 -26.62 37.27 -8.65
C ARG A 491 -26.29 38.31 -7.60
N GLY A 492 -26.50 39.58 -7.98
CA GLY A 492 -26.46 40.71 -7.06
C GLY A 492 -27.54 40.54 -5.99
N TYR A 493 -27.10 40.63 -4.73
CA TYR A 493 -27.98 40.92 -3.60
C TYR A 493 -27.58 42.31 -3.12
N THR A 494 -28.47 43.27 -3.36
CA THR A 494 -28.33 44.65 -2.92
C THR A 494 -28.48 44.73 -1.41
N ASP A 495 -27.50 45.38 -0.80
CA ASP A 495 -27.50 45.89 0.56
C ASP A 495 -28.59 46.98 0.70
N LEU A 496 -29.45 46.86 1.72
CA LEU A 496 -30.38 47.90 2.14
C LEU A 496 -30.00 48.29 3.57
N GLY A 497 -29.24 49.38 3.68
CA GLY A 497 -29.14 50.17 4.89
C GLY A 497 -30.31 51.15 4.98
N ASP A 498 -30.80 51.33 6.21
CA ASP A 498 -31.74 52.37 6.60
C ASP A 498 -31.28 53.77 6.14
N THR A 499 -32.21 54.55 5.59
CA THR A 499 -32.56 55.92 6.01
C THR A 499 -33.71 56.46 5.16
N ASP A 500 -34.78 56.84 5.86
CA ASP A 500 -35.70 57.97 5.67
C ASP A 500 -35.87 58.74 4.34
N GLU A 501 -37.15 59.07 4.14
CA GLU A 501 -37.72 60.29 3.54
C GLU A 501 -37.91 60.43 2.00
N GLU A 502 -39.21 60.52 1.68
CA GLU A 502 -39.88 61.44 0.74
C GLU A 502 -39.81 61.26 -0.79
N LEU A 503 -41.02 61.03 -1.34
CA LEU A 503 -41.67 61.74 -2.46
C LEU A 503 -40.88 61.91 -3.77
N PHE A 504 -41.29 61.22 -4.84
CA PHE A 504 -41.95 61.85 -6.01
C PHE A 504 -42.33 60.83 -7.11
N GLU A 505 -43.35 61.23 -7.85
CA GLU A 505 -44.09 60.52 -8.91
C GLU A 505 -43.35 60.36 -10.25
N GLY A 506 -43.78 59.39 -11.08
CA GLY A 506 -44.10 59.69 -12.48
C GLY A 506 -43.49 58.83 -13.61
N GLY A 507 -44.38 58.28 -14.47
CA GLY A 507 -44.20 58.08 -15.94
C GLY A 507 -43.51 56.78 -16.40
N LYS A 508 -44.16 55.85 -17.13
CA LYS A 508 -44.42 55.81 -18.60
C LYS A 508 -43.12 55.92 -19.44
N SER A 509 -42.84 55.20 -20.53
CA SER A 509 -43.48 54.18 -21.39
C SER A 509 -42.48 53.81 -22.51
N GLU A 510 -42.69 52.68 -23.21
CA GLU A 510 -42.36 52.39 -24.64
C GLU A 510 -40.88 52.25 -25.07
N GLU A 511 -40.47 51.06 -25.55
CA GLU A 511 -40.36 50.59 -26.96
C GLU A 511 -39.03 50.95 -27.66
N GLY A 512 -38.44 49.99 -28.36
CA GLY A 512 -37.30 50.23 -29.25
C GLY A 512 -36.45 48.99 -29.55
N VAL A 513 -36.89 48.19 -30.52
CA VAL A 513 -36.07 47.17 -31.18
C VAL A 513 -35.28 47.84 -32.30
N GLU A 514 -33.96 47.71 -32.31
CA GLU A 514 -33.15 47.85 -33.52
C GLU A 514 -31.80 47.12 -33.36
N LYS A 515 -31.48 46.25 -34.33
CA LYS A 515 -30.12 45.76 -34.60
C LYS A 515 -29.40 46.79 -35.48
N PRO A 516 -28.06 46.81 -35.49
CA PRO A 516 -27.42 46.39 -36.74
C PRO A 516 -26.12 45.58 -36.57
N GLU A 517 -25.69 45.11 -37.73
CA GLU A 517 -24.62 44.18 -38.07
C GLU A 517 -23.19 44.72 -37.90
N GLY A 518 -22.24 43.78 -37.84
CA GLY A 518 -20.99 43.85 -38.61
C GLY A 518 -19.73 44.34 -37.89
N PHE A 519 -18.80 43.41 -37.62
CA PHE A 519 -17.36 43.62 -37.91
C PHE A 519 -16.59 42.30 -37.80
N MET A 520 -16.05 41.83 -38.92
CA MET A 520 -15.11 40.71 -39.03
C MET A 520 -13.87 41.20 -39.81
N ASP A 521 -12.76 40.49 -39.58
CA ASP A 521 -11.43 40.58 -40.21
C ASP A 521 -10.39 41.53 -39.61
N ARG A 522 -9.32 40.93 -39.04
CA ARG A 522 -8.02 40.78 -39.76
C ARG A 522 -6.88 40.12 -38.94
N LEU A 523 -6.18 39.18 -39.62
CA LEU A 523 -4.71 38.90 -39.64
C LEU A 523 -4.07 38.26 -38.38
N ASP A 524 -3.09 37.33 -38.44
CA ASP A 524 -2.38 36.69 -39.56
C ASP A 524 -1.58 35.44 -39.11
N HIS A 525 -1.21 34.64 -40.11
CA HIS A 525 -0.30 33.49 -40.12
C HIS A 525 1.14 33.77 -39.67
N VAL A 526 1.82 32.74 -39.11
CA VAL A 526 3.25 32.46 -39.40
C VAL A 526 3.46 30.96 -39.61
N GLN A 527 4.13 30.67 -40.72
CA GLN A 527 4.42 29.36 -41.32
C GLN A 527 5.49 28.53 -40.61
N ALA A 528 5.33 27.22 -40.78
CA ALA A 528 6.28 26.17 -40.50
C ALA A 528 7.42 26.11 -41.53
N HIS A 529 8.63 25.79 -41.06
CA HIS A 529 9.71 25.24 -41.89
C HIS A 529 10.11 23.85 -41.38
N SER A 530 10.15 22.93 -42.34
CA SER A 530 10.58 21.54 -42.27
C SER A 530 12.08 21.37 -42.05
N CYS A 531 12.49 20.27 -41.42
CA CYS A 531 13.68 19.51 -41.77
C CYS A 531 13.56 18.07 -41.25
N GLY A 532 13.61 17.09 -42.16
CA GLY A 532 13.53 15.66 -41.84
C GLY A 532 14.88 14.97 -41.89
N TRP A 533 15.02 13.85 -41.16
CA TRP A 533 16.04 12.82 -41.40
C TRP A 533 15.51 11.42 -41.06
N ARG A 534 15.31 10.63 -42.13
CA ARG A 534 15.58 9.20 -42.37
C ARG A 534 15.52 8.17 -41.22
N ASP A 535 14.47 7.36 -41.32
CA ASP A 535 14.47 5.91 -41.62
C ASP A 535 15.80 5.14 -41.43
N ARG A 536 15.87 4.31 -40.39
CA ARG A 536 16.69 3.09 -40.34
C ARG A 536 15.90 1.97 -39.67
N ARG A 537 15.45 1.04 -40.51
CA ARG A 537 14.95 -0.29 -40.15
C ARG A 537 16.07 -1.09 -39.48
N GLY A 538 15.81 -1.54 -38.26
CA GLY A 538 16.59 -2.55 -37.56
C GLY A 538 15.61 -3.56 -36.96
N SER A 539 15.46 -4.68 -37.66
CA SER A 539 14.71 -5.86 -37.21
C SER A 539 15.22 -6.33 -35.86
N CYS A 540 14.35 -6.34 -34.86
CA CYS A 540 14.51 -7.13 -33.65
C CYS A 540 13.18 -7.84 -33.40
N HIS A 541 13.22 -9.16 -33.50
CA HIS A 541 12.12 -10.05 -33.18
C HIS A 541 11.72 -9.86 -31.71
N ALA A 542 10.58 -9.20 -31.50
CA ALA A 542 9.82 -9.33 -30.26
C ALA A 542 9.33 -10.79 -30.18
N SER A 543 9.75 -11.48 -29.13
CA SER A 543 9.07 -12.69 -28.67
C SER A 543 7.92 -12.19 -27.82
N ASP A 544 6.72 -12.31 -28.37
CA ASP A 544 5.47 -12.08 -27.66
C ASP A 544 5.27 -13.21 -26.64
N ASP A 545 5.77 -13.02 -25.42
CA ASP A 545 5.32 -13.77 -24.24
C ASP A 545 4.24 -12.91 -23.56
N GLU A 546 3.02 -12.99 -24.09
CA GLU A 546 1.80 -12.52 -23.42
C GLU A 546 1.45 -13.51 -22.28
N ASP A 547 2.11 -13.35 -21.13
CA ASP A 547 1.66 -13.97 -19.88
C ASP A 547 0.42 -13.20 -19.37
N LEU A 548 -0.75 -13.71 -19.75
CA LEU A 548 -2.05 -13.36 -19.18
C LEU A 548 -2.11 -13.85 -17.72
N ASP A 549 -1.71 -13.00 -16.79
CA ASP A 549 -1.96 -13.18 -15.36
C ASP A 549 -3.45 -12.98 -15.04
N GLU A 550 -4.21 -14.08 -15.10
CA GLU A 550 -5.55 -14.22 -14.50
C GLU A 550 -5.42 -14.28 -12.96
N ASP A 551 -5.26 -13.13 -12.31
CA ASP A 551 -5.64 -12.97 -10.91
C ASP A 551 -7.11 -12.52 -10.84
N SER A 552 -8.01 -13.47 -11.09
CA SER A 552 -9.44 -13.30 -10.81
C SER A 552 -9.68 -13.42 -9.29
N GLU A 553 -9.79 -12.28 -8.62
CA GLU A 553 -10.47 -12.17 -7.32
C GLU A 553 -11.99 -12.28 -7.49
N ASP A 554 -12.48 -13.40 -8.04
CA ASP A 554 -13.91 -13.69 -8.13
C ASP A 554 -14.23 -15.00 -7.41
N GLY A 555 -14.27 -14.91 -6.08
CA GLY A 555 -14.90 -15.92 -5.22
C GLY A 555 -16.40 -15.65 -5.08
N GLY A 556 -17.11 -15.62 -6.21
CA GLY A 556 -18.56 -15.56 -6.28
C GLY A 556 -19.14 -16.88 -6.78
N ALA A 557 -19.69 -17.68 -5.88
CA ALA A 557 -20.43 -18.88 -6.25
C ALA A 557 -21.62 -18.51 -7.16
N LYS A 558 -21.64 -19.02 -8.40
CA LYS A 558 -22.85 -19.07 -9.23
C LYS A 558 -23.53 -20.42 -9.02
N LEU A 559 -24.81 -20.39 -8.70
CA LEU A 559 -25.75 -21.46 -9.05
C LEU A 559 -25.91 -21.51 -10.57
#